data_AF-A0A0N0LID6-F1
#
_entry.id   AF-A0A0N0LID6-F1
#
_cell.length_a   1.000
_cell.length_b   1.000
_cell.length_c   1.000
_cell.angle_alpha   90.00
_cell.angle_beta   90.00
_cell.angle_gamma   90.00
#
_symmetry.space_group_name_H-M   'P 1'
#
loop_
_entity.id
_entity.type
_entity.pdbx_description
1 polymer ?
#
loop_
_entity_poly.entity_id
_entity_poly.type
_entity_poly.pdbx_seq_one_letter_code
_entity_poly.pdbx_strand_id
1 'polypeptide(L)'
;MLEKSYGLNFFLKSPKKKSTTSRYIYLRVTVDGIPKETSTKRNWDARRWDQDAGRAIGTKEDARTLNFFLEALITKISQFKTDLINAGKTITTDEILDFVKGKTVSKSKVLEEFQAHNDEMHELVEKKEFAKGTHTRYVTARSHVQEFILYKYKKDDLEFRELNYEFVTDYEFYLKTVRNCSHNTTLKYISNFKKIVLRAVAKEIIPKDPFALFKGKKIKIKKYPLTRVELDLIENKHFTSERLATIRDIFIFQCYTGLAYIDVFQLKNEDIKQGVDGKLWIMSRRQKTKSNTDIPLLPKAIEIMEKYKNHPVCIERGSVLPVRSNQKMNAYLSEVAELSKVYSTLNTHKARRTFASTITLNNGVSLHVVKEMLGHHSIKQTEEYAITEQESINKEMTQLRERLFEGHEQRNNHSQQSINQ
;
A
#
# COMPACT_ATOMS: atom_id res chain seq x y z
N MET A 1 23.71 -16.51 -31.15
CA MET A 1 23.57 -17.10 -29.79
C MET A 1 24.70 -18.06 -29.45
N LEU A 2 25.30 -18.76 -30.42
CA LEU A 2 26.50 -19.56 -30.19
C LEU A 2 27.75 -18.71 -30.42
N GLU A 3 28.70 -18.78 -29.49
CA GLU A 3 30.05 -18.27 -29.66
C GLU A 3 30.82 -19.04 -30.76
N LYS A 4 31.73 -18.36 -31.45
CA LYS A 4 32.58 -18.94 -32.49
C LYS A 4 33.65 -19.87 -31.91
N SER A 5 34.03 -19.66 -30.65
CA SER A 5 35.00 -20.51 -29.95
C SER A 5 34.78 -20.46 -28.44
N TYR A 6 34.90 -21.61 -27.78
CA TYR A 6 34.80 -21.73 -26.33
C TYR A 6 35.88 -22.67 -25.79
N GLY A 7 36.57 -22.26 -24.72
CA GLY A 7 37.59 -23.09 -24.08
C GLY A 7 37.70 -22.86 -22.58
N LEU A 8 37.74 -23.95 -21.82
CA LEU A 8 38.09 -23.96 -20.39
C LEU A 8 39.37 -24.78 -20.21
N ASN A 9 40.39 -24.18 -19.59
CA ASN A 9 41.62 -24.90 -19.29
C ASN A 9 42.14 -24.56 -17.89
N PHE A 10 42.61 -25.56 -17.15
CA PHE A 10 43.29 -25.37 -15.89
C PHE A 10 44.81 -25.47 -16.09
N PHE A 11 45.56 -24.58 -15.46
CA PHE A 11 47.01 -24.57 -15.54
C PHE A 11 47.64 -24.05 -14.25
N LEU A 12 48.90 -24.42 -14.02
CA LEU A 12 49.66 -23.93 -12.88
C LEU A 12 50.39 -22.64 -13.25
N LYS A 13 50.06 -21.54 -12.58
CA LYS A 13 50.74 -20.26 -12.82
C LYS A 13 52.05 -20.20 -12.06
N SER A 14 53.14 -19.88 -12.77
CA SER A 14 54.48 -19.80 -12.19
C SER A 14 54.59 -18.72 -11.11
N PRO A 15 55.19 -19.01 -9.94
CA PRO A 15 55.40 -18.00 -8.90
C PRO A 15 56.43 -16.95 -9.32
N LYS A 16 56.28 -15.70 -8.86
CA LYS A 16 57.24 -14.60 -9.13
C LYS A 16 58.60 -14.78 -8.43
N LYS A 17 58.70 -15.66 -7.43
CA LYS A 17 59.96 -16.02 -6.75
C LYS A 17 60.20 -17.53 -6.90
N LYS A 18 61.42 -17.91 -7.27
CA LYS A 18 61.84 -19.32 -7.40
C LYS A 18 61.78 -19.99 -6.02
N SER A 19 61.32 -21.25 -5.99
CA SER A 19 61.45 -22.23 -4.88
C SER A 19 60.18 -22.61 -4.09
N THR A 20 59.07 -22.91 -4.77
CA THR A 20 58.08 -23.88 -4.25
C THR A 20 57.57 -24.79 -5.36
N THR A 21 57.53 -26.10 -5.10
CA THR A 21 56.90 -27.11 -5.97
C THR A 21 55.38 -26.96 -6.01
N SER A 22 54.79 -26.36 -4.97
CA SER A 22 53.38 -26.03 -4.89
C SER A 22 53.06 -24.72 -5.63
N ARG A 23 52.10 -24.77 -6.57
CA ARG A 23 51.68 -23.64 -7.40
C ARG A 23 50.15 -23.49 -7.37
N TYR A 24 49.67 -22.26 -7.54
CA TYR A 24 48.24 -22.01 -7.67
C TYR A 24 47.71 -22.52 -9.01
N ILE A 25 46.57 -23.21 -8.96
CA ILE A 25 45.80 -23.61 -10.14
C ILE A 25 44.95 -22.41 -10.59
N TYR A 26 45.13 -22.03 -11.84
CA TYR A 26 44.36 -21.00 -12.52
C TYR A 26 43.42 -21.64 -13.53
N LEU A 27 42.23 -21.05 -13.67
CA LEU A 27 41.28 -21.32 -14.73
C LEU A 27 41.46 -20.25 -15.81
N ARG A 28 41.68 -20.67 -17.05
CA ARG A 28 41.58 -19.84 -18.25
C ARG A 28 40.23 -20.12 -18.93
N VAL A 29 39.48 -19.05 -19.17
CA VAL A 29 38.24 -19.06 -19.95
C VAL A 29 38.51 -18.31 -21.24
N THR A 30 38.15 -18.90 -22.38
CA THR A 30 38.24 -18.27 -23.70
C THR A 30 36.87 -18.30 -24.35
N VAL A 31 36.36 -17.13 -24.74
CA VAL A 31 35.13 -16.96 -25.51
C VAL A 31 35.47 -16.07 -26.69
N ASP A 32 35.08 -16.48 -27.92
CA ASP A 32 35.35 -15.73 -29.16
C ASP A 32 36.81 -15.26 -29.31
N GLY A 33 37.76 -16.13 -28.95
CA GLY A 33 39.19 -15.83 -29.04
C GLY A 33 39.75 -14.91 -27.94
N ILE A 34 38.94 -14.49 -26.95
CA ILE A 34 39.37 -13.59 -25.86
C ILE A 34 39.64 -14.41 -24.58
N PRO A 35 40.91 -14.71 -24.24
CA PRO A 35 41.25 -15.44 -23.03
C PRO A 35 41.30 -14.51 -21.81
N LYS A 36 40.70 -14.94 -20.69
CA LYS A 36 40.94 -14.34 -19.37
C LYS A 36 41.13 -15.42 -18.32
N GLU A 37 41.84 -15.05 -17.25
CA GLU A 37 42.28 -16.00 -16.22
C GLU A 37 41.80 -15.60 -14.84
N THR A 38 41.53 -16.59 -13.98
CA THR A 38 41.28 -16.38 -12.56
C THR A 38 41.89 -17.50 -11.73
N SER A 39 42.33 -17.19 -10.51
CA SER A 39 42.81 -18.19 -9.57
C SER A 39 41.63 -19.01 -9.04
N THR A 40 41.80 -20.33 -8.95
CA THR A 40 40.86 -21.23 -8.25
C THR A 40 41.04 -21.20 -6.73
N LYS A 41 42.08 -20.49 -6.24
CA LYS A 41 42.57 -20.48 -4.85
C LYS A 41 43.03 -21.86 -4.32
N ARG A 42 43.13 -22.87 -5.18
CA ARG A 42 43.74 -24.16 -4.87
C ARG A 42 45.21 -24.18 -5.27
N ASN A 43 46.01 -24.87 -4.47
CA ASN A 43 47.43 -25.10 -4.71
C ASN A 43 47.68 -26.58 -4.99
N TRP A 44 48.63 -26.86 -5.86
CA TRP A 44 49.01 -28.22 -6.20
C TRP A 44 50.49 -28.36 -6.53
N ASP A 45 51.05 -29.56 -6.32
CA ASP A 45 52.44 -29.85 -6.66
C ASP A 45 52.59 -29.99 -8.19
N ALA A 46 53.47 -29.18 -8.77
CA ALA A 46 53.73 -29.16 -10.21
C ALA A 46 54.24 -30.49 -10.77
N ARG A 47 54.86 -31.35 -9.95
CA ARG A 47 55.32 -32.69 -10.35
C ARG A 47 54.17 -33.70 -10.47
N ARG A 48 53.01 -33.37 -9.89
CA ARG A 48 51.81 -34.20 -9.86
C ARG A 48 50.69 -33.57 -10.68
N TRP A 49 51.03 -32.78 -11.69
CA TRP A 49 50.07 -32.07 -12.54
C TRP A 49 50.27 -32.47 -13.99
N ASP A 50 49.16 -32.81 -14.65
CA ASP A 50 49.11 -33.01 -16.08
C ASP A 50 48.57 -31.73 -16.72
N GLN A 51 49.43 -31.06 -17.50
CA GLN A 51 49.07 -29.77 -18.11
C GLN A 51 48.21 -29.95 -19.37
N ASP A 52 48.32 -31.08 -20.07
CA ASP A 52 47.51 -31.35 -21.26
C ASP A 52 46.09 -31.74 -20.84
N ALA A 53 45.97 -32.55 -19.78
CA ALA A 53 44.68 -32.90 -19.20
C ALA A 53 44.09 -31.80 -18.27
N GLY A 54 44.92 -30.84 -17.82
CA GLY A 54 44.54 -29.79 -16.87
C GLY A 54 44.09 -30.34 -15.52
N ARG A 55 44.72 -31.42 -15.04
CA ARG A 55 44.28 -32.21 -13.88
C ARG A 55 45.45 -32.69 -13.02
N ALA A 56 45.14 -33.09 -11.79
CA ALA A 56 46.10 -33.73 -10.90
C ALA A 56 46.34 -35.19 -11.30
N ILE A 57 47.61 -35.61 -11.24
CA ILE A 57 48.09 -36.97 -11.51
C ILE A 57 48.04 -37.80 -10.22
N GLY A 58 47.57 -39.04 -10.36
CA GLY A 58 47.63 -40.08 -9.33
C GLY A 58 46.27 -40.46 -8.75
N THR A 59 46.26 -41.55 -7.99
CA THR A 59 45.05 -42.17 -7.44
C THR A 59 44.84 -41.92 -5.94
N LYS A 60 45.72 -41.14 -5.32
CA LYS A 60 45.61 -40.73 -3.91
C LYS A 60 44.40 -39.82 -3.69
N GLU A 61 43.89 -39.83 -2.46
CA GLU A 61 42.67 -39.11 -2.08
C GLU A 61 42.76 -37.60 -2.34
N ASP A 62 43.91 -36.97 -2.05
CA ASP A 62 44.17 -35.56 -2.34
C ASP A 62 43.99 -35.20 -3.84
N ALA A 63 44.49 -36.06 -4.73
CA ALA A 63 44.37 -35.87 -6.19
C ALA A 63 42.94 -36.09 -6.67
N ARG A 64 42.24 -37.09 -6.12
CA ARG A 64 40.82 -37.35 -6.41
C ARG A 64 39.94 -36.19 -5.97
N THR A 65 40.13 -35.68 -4.75
CA THR A 65 39.36 -34.53 -4.22
C THR A 65 39.59 -33.27 -5.05
N LEU A 66 40.83 -33.00 -5.46
CA LEU A 66 41.11 -31.85 -6.33
C LEU A 66 40.45 -32.00 -7.70
N ASN A 67 40.60 -33.16 -8.36
CA ASN A 67 39.99 -33.40 -9.66
C ASN A 67 38.46 -33.31 -9.60
N PHE A 68 37.83 -33.84 -8.54
CA PHE A 68 36.40 -33.69 -8.32
C PHE A 68 35.98 -32.22 -8.19
N PHE A 69 36.76 -31.39 -7.48
CA PHE A 69 36.51 -29.95 -7.39
C PHE A 69 36.61 -29.26 -8.75
N LEU A 70 37.63 -29.59 -9.56
CA LEU A 70 37.83 -29.02 -10.90
C LEU A 70 36.68 -29.42 -11.84
N GLU A 71 36.24 -30.68 -11.80
CA GLU A 71 35.07 -31.17 -12.54
C GLU A 71 33.79 -30.46 -12.12
N ALA A 72 33.53 -30.36 -10.81
CA ALA A 72 32.37 -29.63 -10.30
C ALA A 72 32.35 -28.16 -10.73
N LEU A 73 33.52 -27.51 -10.83
CA LEU A 73 33.64 -26.15 -11.33
C LEU A 73 33.33 -26.06 -12.83
N ILE A 74 33.84 -26.99 -13.65
CA ILE A 74 33.48 -27.09 -15.08
C ILE A 74 31.97 -27.26 -15.26
N THR A 75 31.36 -28.18 -14.51
CA THR A 75 29.92 -28.45 -14.57
C THR A 75 29.10 -27.20 -14.23
N LYS A 76 29.47 -26.49 -13.15
CA LYS A 76 28.80 -25.23 -12.77
C LYS A 76 28.91 -24.15 -13.83
N ILE A 77 30.09 -23.97 -14.42
CA ILE A 77 30.30 -22.99 -15.50
C ILE A 77 29.48 -23.37 -16.73
N SER A 78 29.45 -24.65 -17.08
CA SER A 78 28.69 -25.16 -18.22
C SER A 78 27.18 -24.97 -18.02
N GLN A 79 26.68 -25.21 -16.81
CA GLN A 79 25.28 -24.94 -16.46
C GLN A 79 24.96 -23.44 -16.58
N PHE A 80 25.78 -22.57 -15.99
CA PHE A 80 25.59 -21.12 -16.08
C PHE A 80 25.60 -20.63 -17.53
N LYS A 81 26.48 -21.17 -18.37
CA LYS A 81 26.51 -20.89 -19.80
C LYS A 81 25.20 -21.31 -20.48
N THR A 82 24.70 -22.52 -20.21
CA THR A 82 23.41 -23.00 -20.73
C THR A 82 22.27 -22.06 -20.30
N ASP A 83 22.28 -21.57 -19.07
CA ASP A 83 21.29 -20.63 -18.57
C ASP A 83 21.33 -19.29 -19.33
N LEU A 84 22.53 -18.78 -19.65
CA LEU A 84 22.69 -17.57 -20.47
C LEU A 84 22.15 -17.76 -21.91
N ILE A 85 22.40 -18.92 -22.52
CA ILE A 85 21.87 -19.27 -23.86
C ILE A 85 20.34 -19.28 -23.81
N ASN A 86 19.76 -19.96 -22.83
CA ASN A 86 18.32 -20.06 -22.66
C ASN A 86 17.66 -18.69 -22.40
N ALA A 87 18.37 -17.79 -21.72
CA ALA A 87 17.94 -16.42 -21.48
C ALA A 87 18.17 -15.48 -22.69
N GLY A 88 18.74 -15.97 -23.79
CA GLY A 88 19.07 -15.15 -24.97
C GLY A 88 20.15 -14.10 -24.72
N LYS A 89 20.95 -14.24 -23.64
CA LYS A 89 22.04 -13.31 -23.30
C LYS A 89 23.30 -13.68 -24.11
N THR A 90 24.06 -12.68 -24.53
CA THR A 90 25.38 -12.89 -25.16
C THR A 90 26.34 -13.49 -24.15
N ILE A 91 27.15 -14.47 -24.54
CA ILE A 91 28.15 -15.06 -23.66
C ILE A 91 29.47 -14.29 -23.82
N THR A 92 30.00 -13.75 -22.73
CA THR A 92 31.32 -13.11 -22.71
C THR A 92 32.26 -13.75 -21.69
N THR A 93 33.57 -13.61 -21.90
CA THR A 93 34.57 -14.08 -20.94
C THR A 93 34.43 -13.40 -19.57
N ASP A 94 33.99 -12.14 -19.53
CA ASP A 94 33.78 -11.40 -18.27
C ASP A 94 32.63 -11.96 -17.44
N GLU A 95 31.48 -12.25 -18.05
CA GLU A 95 30.33 -12.82 -17.34
C GLU A 95 30.66 -14.18 -16.70
N ILE A 96 31.38 -15.04 -17.44
CA ILE A 96 31.81 -16.34 -16.92
C ILE A 96 32.80 -16.13 -15.75
N LEU A 97 33.76 -15.22 -15.88
CA LEU A 97 34.71 -14.95 -14.81
C LEU A 97 34.06 -14.30 -13.58
N ASP A 98 33.07 -13.44 -13.78
CA ASP A 98 32.30 -12.85 -12.69
C ASP A 98 31.47 -13.92 -11.98
N PHE A 99 30.92 -14.90 -12.71
CA PHE A 99 30.30 -16.08 -12.11
C PHE A 99 31.29 -16.89 -11.26
N VAL A 100 32.46 -17.20 -11.80
CA VAL A 100 33.51 -17.96 -11.07
C VAL A 100 34.01 -17.19 -9.84
N LYS A 101 34.07 -15.86 -9.91
CA LYS A 101 34.46 -14.99 -8.79
C LYS A 101 33.33 -14.74 -7.78
N GLY A 102 32.11 -15.23 -8.05
CA GLY A 102 30.93 -14.98 -7.22
C GLY A 102 30.43 -13.53 -7.27
N LYS A 103 30.77 -12.79 -8.33
CA LYS A 103 30.36 -11.40 -8.58
C LYS A 103 29.00 -11.28 -9.28
N THR A 104 28.52 -12.34 -9.91
CA THR A 104 27.16 -12.37 -10.51
C THR A 104 26.04 -12.44 -9.48
N VAL A 105 26.36 -12.74 -8.20
CA VAL A 105 25.37 -12.73 -7.14
C VAL A 105 25.16 -11.30 -6.69
N SER A 106 23.97 -10.75 -6.96
CA SER A 106 23.59 -9.42 -6.48
C SER A 106 23.69 -9.37 -4.95
N LYS A 107 24.50 -8.44 -4.44
CA LYS A 107 24.62 -8.12 -3.01
C LYS A 107 23.64 -7.04 -2.56
N SER A 108 22.64 -6.72 -3.39
CA SER A 108 21.66 -5.68 -3.08
C SER A 108 20.99 -5.96 -1.73
N LYS A 109 20.95 -4.93 -0.89
CA LYS A 109 20.37 -5.02 0.44
C LYS A 109 18.92 -4.57 0.46
N VAL A 110 18.17 -5.10 1.41
CA VAL A 110 16.73 -4.91 1.51
C VAL A 110 16.38 -3.47 1.88
N LEU A 111 17.03 -2.89 2.89
CA LEU A 111 16.71 -1.53 3.34
C LEU A 111 17.26 -0.46 2.40
N GLU A 112 18.36 -0.73 1.70
CA GLU A 112 18.88 0.12 0.63
C GLU A 112 17.86 0.27 -0.51
N GLU A 113 17.35 -0.84 -1.03
CA GLU A 113 16.34 -0.82 -2.09
C GLU A 113 15.02 -0.21 -1.63
N PHE A 114 14.64 -0.44 -0.37
CA PHE A 114 13.49 0.24 0.25
C PHE A 114 13.71 1.75 0.34
N GLN A 115 14.92 2.20 0.72
CA GLN A 115 15.25 3.62 0.78
C GLN A 115 15.18 4.26 -0.61
N ALA A 116 15.78 3.62 -1.62
CA ALA A 116 15.71 4.09 -3.00
C ALA A 116 14.26 4.24 -3.49
N HIS A 117 13.36 3.33 -3.10
CA HIS A 117 11.94 3.47 -3.39
C HIS A 117 11.30 4.68 -2.69
N ASN A 118 11.65 4.91 -1.42
CA ASN A 118 11.11 6.04 -0.66
C ASN A 118 11.59 7.38 -1.24
N ASP A 119 12.84 7.45 -1.69
CA ASP A 119 13.42 8.66 -2.30
C ASP A 119 12.71 8.98 -3.63
N GLU A 120 12.53 7.98 -4.51
CA GLU A 120 11.71 8.10 -5.73
C GLU A 120 10.28 8.59 -5.41
N MET A 121 9.66 8.03 -4.36
CA MET A 121 8.33 8.45 -3.93
C MET A 121 8.31 9.89 -3.39
N HIS A 122 9.39 10.35 -2.75
CA HIS A 122 9.49 11.70 -2.23
C HIS A 122 9.50 12.72 -3.38
N GLU A 123 10.31 12.49 -4.41
CA GLU A 123 10.34 13.33 -5.63
C GLU A 123 8.96 13.40 -6.30
N LEU A 124 8.24 12.28 -6.35
CA LEU A 124 6.88 12.23 -6.91
C LEU A 124 5.84 12.94 -6.03
N VAL A 125 6.08 13.08 -4.73
CA VAL A 125 5.23 13.91 -3.84
C VAL A 125 5.44 15.39 -4.15
N GLU A 126 6.66 15.83 -4.42
CA GLU A 126 6.97 17.22 -4.82
C GLU A 126 6.28 17.59 -6.14
N LYS A 127 6.21 16.64 -7.08
CA LYS A 127 5.46 16.76 -8.34
C LYS A 127 3.93 16.62 -8.19
N LYS A 128 3.42 16.47 -6.96
CA LYS A 128 1.98 16.27 -6.66
C LYS A 128 1.36 15.01 -7.33
N GLU A 129 2.19 14.04 -7.72
CA GLU A 129 1.71 12.76 -8.25
C GLU A 129 1.33 11.79 -7.12
N PHE A 130 2.03 11.90 -5.98
CA PHE A 130 1.73 11.14 -4.78
C PHE A 130 1.36 12.01 -3.59
N ALA A 131 0.49 11.49 -2.72
CA ALA A 131 0.16 12.14 -1.46
C ALA A 131 1.28 11.93 -0.43
N LYS A 132 1.65 12.98 0.31
CA LYS A 132 2.63 12.93 1.42
C LYS A 132 2.37 11.80 2.40
N GLY A 133 1.09 11.54 2.74
CA GLY A 133 0.72 10.45 3.64
C GLY A 133 1.02 9.05 3.09
N THR A 134 1.09 8.87 1.77
CA THR A 134 1.53 7.61 1.17
C THR A 134 3.03 7.41 1.36
N HIS A 135 3.84 8.44 1.10
CA HIS A 135 5.29 8.41 1.35
C HIS A 135 5.59 8.11 2.83
N THR A 136 4.96 8.83 3.77
CA THR A 136 5.14 8.58 5.21
C THR A 136 4.88 7.12 5.61
N ARG A 137 3.87 6.47 5.01
CA ARG A 137 3.58 5.06 5.28
C ARG A 137 4.70 4.11 4.83
N TYR A 138 5.37 4.41 3.72
CA TYR A 138 6.48 3.58 3.25
C TYR A 138 7.75 3.83 4.06
N VAL A 139 7.99 5.08 4.49
CA VAL A 139 9.05 5.41 5.47
C VAL A 139 8.84 4.63 6.77
N THR A 140 7.62 4.65 7.32
CA THR A 140 7.29 3.86 8.52
C THR A 140 7.44 2.35 8.29
N ALA A 141 6.99 1.84 7.14
CA ALA A 141 7.15 0.43 6.82
C ALA A 141 8.64 0.00 6.74
N ARG A 142 9.50 0.83 6.15
CA ARG A 142 10.95 0.62 6.12
C ARG A 142 11.53 0.55 7.54
N SER A 143 11.16 1.49 8.42
CA SER A 143 11.58 1.49 9.83
C SER A 143 11.21 0.17 10.51
N HIS A 144 9.99 -0.32 10.29
CA HIS A 144 9.54 -1.58 10.91
C HIS A 144 10.32 -2.80 10.39
N VAL A 145 10.67 -2.83 9.10
CA VAL A 145 11.54 -3.88 8.55
C VAL A 145 12.94 -3.78 9.15
N GLN A 146 13.51 -2.58 9.26
CA GLN A 146 14.81 -2.36 9.88
C GLN A 146 14.84 -2.84 11.34
N GLU A 147 13.87 -2.41 12.14
CA GLU A 147 13.74 -2.82 13.54
C GLU A 147 13.55 -4.33 13.68
N PHE A 148 12.81 -4.98 12.77
CA PHE A 148 12.68 -6.44 12.73
C PHE A 148 13.99 -7.15 12.39
N ILE A 149 14.72 -6.67 11.38
CA ILE A 149 16.01 -7.23 10.97
C ILE A 149 16.99 -7.16 12.15
N LEU A 150 17.07 -6.00 12.81
CA LEU A 150 17.89 -5.83 13.99
C LEU A 150 17.42 -6.73 15.15
N TYR A 151 16.11 -6.85 15.38
CA TYR A 151 15.55 -7.66 16.45
C TYR A 151 15.90 -9.16 16.29
N LYS A 152 15.62 -9.74 15.11
CA LYS A 152 15.74 -11.18 14.85
C LYS A 152 17.13 -11.60 14.41
N TYR A 153 17.77 -10.86 13.51
CA TYR A 153 19.01 -11.27 12.85
C TYR A 153 20.25 -10.57 13.41
N LYS A 154 20.09 -9.56 14.29
CA LYS A 154 21.19 -8.76 14.87
C LYS A 154 22.10 -8.14 13.80
N LYS A 155 21.52 -7.73 12.68
CA LYS A 155 22.20 -7.07 11.56
C LYS A 155 21.56 -5.72 11.29
N ASP A 156 22.30 -4.83 10.64
CA ASP A 156 21.76 -3.54 10.20
C ASP A 156 20.90 -3.68 8.94
N ASP A 157 21.22 -4.65 8.06
CA ASP A 157 20.47 -4.96 6.85
C ASP A 157 20.69 -6.42 6.42
N LEU A 158 19.88 -6.90 5.49
CA LEU A 158 19.95 -8.22 4.86
C LEU A 158 20.09 -8.12 3.36
N GLU A 159 20.69 -9.11 2.74
CA GLU A 159 20.64 -9.27 1.29
C GLU A 159 19.30 -9.88 0.89
N PHE A 160 18.76 -9.50 -0.27
CA PHE A 160 17.48 -10.05 -0.74
C PHE A 160 17.47 -11.58 -0.84
N ARG A 161 18.62 -12.20 -1.11
CA ARG A 161 18.76 -13.67 -1.16
C ARG A 161 18.58 -14.36 0.19
N GLU A 162 18.71 -13.63 1.30
CA GLU A 162 18.45 -14.15 2.64
C GLU A 162 16.94 -14.18 2.95
N LEU A 163 16.10 -13.56 2.10
CA LEU A 163 14.65 -13.58 2.28
C LEU A 163 14.05 -14.88 1.77
N ASN A 164 13.25 -15.51 2.63
CA ASN A 164 12.45 -16.69 2.32
C ASN A 164 11.04 -16.53 2.89
N TYR A 165 10.20 -17.56 2.76
CA TYR A 165 8.84 -17.53 3.30
C TYR A 165 8.83 -17.37 4.84
N GLU A 166 9.79 -17.99 5.53
CA GLU A 166 9.93 -17.91 6.99
C GLU A 166 10.15 -16.46 7.45
N PHE A 167 11.05 -15.71 6.80
CA PHE A 167 11.25 -14.28 7.05
C PHE A 167 9.92 -13.51 7.03
N VAL A 168 9.06 -13.78 6.03
CA VAL A 168 7.78 -13.10 5.87
C VAL A 168 6.83 -13.43 7.03
N THR A 169 6.72 -14.69 7.42
CA THR A 169 5.86 -15.12 8.53
C THR A 169 6.35 -14.60 9.87
N ASP A 170 7.67 -14.55 10.08
CA ASP A 170 8.27 -14.01 11.30
C ASP A 170 8.11 -12.50 11.38
N TYR A 171 8.22 -11.81 10.25
CA TYR A 171 7.97 -10.37 10.21
C TYR A 171 6.50 -10.07 10.55
N GLU A 172 5.55 -10.85 10.03
CA GLU A 172 4.15 -10.74 10.43
C GLU A 172 3.97 -10.96 11.93
N PHE A 173 4.60 -12.02 12.48
CA PHE A 173 4.54 -12.34 13.89
C PHE A 173 5.09 -11.20 14.75
N TYR A 174 6.29 -10.71 14.43
CA TYR A 174 6.93 -9.56 15.08
C TYR A 174 6.03 -8.32 15.10
N LEU A 175 5.40 -8.00 13.96
CA LEU A 175 4.48 -6.86 13.88
C LEU A 175 3.30 -7.02 14.84
N LYS A 176 2.80 -8.24 15.05
CA LYS A 176 1.67 -8.50 15.96
C LYS A 176 2.08 -8.58 17.42
N THR A 177 3.21 -9.22 17.74
CA THR A 177 3.58 -9.56 19.12
C THR A 177 4.52 -8.58 19.78
N VAL A 178 5.47 -8.02 19.03
CA VAL A 178 6.45 -7.06 19.56
C VAL A 178 5.97 -5.63 19.31
N ARG A 179 5.48 -5.34 18.10
CA ARG A 179 4.98 -4.00 17.74
C ARG A 179 3.52 -3.78 18.12
N ASN A 180 2.82 -4.81 18.59
CA ASN A 180 1.42 -4.76 18.99
C ASN A 180 0.51 -4.12 17.91
N CYS A 181 0.83 -4.34 16.62
CA CYS A 181 0.02 -3.84 15.52
C CYS A 181 -1.27 -4.66 15.41
N SER A 182 -2.38 -3.97 15.17
CA SER A 182 -3.64 -4.63 14.83
C SER A 182 -3.54 -5.36 13.49
N HIS A 183 -4.31 -6.44 13.32
CA HIS A 183 -4.27 -7.32 12.14
C HIS A 183 -4.26 -6.56 10.79
N ASN A 184 -5.20 -5.64 10.58
CA ASN A 184 -5.29 -4.87 9.34
C ASN A 184 -4.10 -3.92 9.12
N THR A 185 -3.50 -3.43 10.21
CA THR A 185 -2.32 -2.57 10.19
C THR A 185 -1.08 -3.38 9.83
N THR A 186 -0.92 -4.56 10.43
CA THR A 186 0.11 -5.54 10.07
C THR A 186 0.08 -5.87 8.59
N LEU A 187 -1.10 -6.25 8.06
CA LEU A 187 -1.24 -6.57 6.63
C LEU A 187 -0.91 -5.37 5.72
N LYS A 188 -1.13 -4.13 6.18
CA LYS A 188 -0.77 -2.93 5.43
C LYS A 188 0.75 -2.76 5.34
N TYR A 189 1.49 -2.95 6.44
CA TYR A 189 2.94 -2.90 6.43
C TYR A 189 3.56 -4.04 5.62
N ILE A 190 2.99 -5.25 5.73
CA ILE A 190 3.37 -6.39 4.88
C ILE A 190 3.15 -6.07 3.40
N SER A 191 2.02 -5.48 3.03
CA SER A 191 1.74 -5.11 1.64
C SER A 191 2.73 -4.07 1.11
N ASN A 192 3.11 -3.08 1.94
CA ASN A 192 4.12 -2.09 1.57
C ASN A 192 5.48 -2.76 1.36
N PHE A 193 5.90 -3.66 2.25
CA PHE A 193 7.17 -4.36 2.10
C PHE A 193 7.16 -5.32 0.89
N LYS A 194 6.05 -6.03 0.65
CA LYS A 194 5.86 -6.86 -0.54
C LYS A 194 6.09 -6.07 -1.84
N LYS A 195 5.69 -4.79 -1.90
CA LYS A 195 5.96 -3.93 -3.07
C LYS A 195 7.45 -3.78 -3.35
N ILE A 196 8.28 -3.68 -2.31
CA ILE A 196 9.74 -3.56 -2.42
C ILE A 196 10.35 -4.87 -2.91
N VAL A 197 9.90 -5.99 -2.36
CA VAL A 197 10.36 -7.31 -2.81
C VAL A 197 9.96 -7.58 -4.25
N LEU A 198 8.75 -7.21 -4.67
CA LEU A 198 8.34 -7.30 -6.08
C LEU A 198 9.16 -6.40 -7.00
N ARG A 199 9.62 -5.23 -6.51
CA ARG A 199 10.58 -4.38 -7.25
C ARG A 199 11.92 -5.09 -7.41
N ALA A 200 12.41 -5.78 -6.39
CA ALA A 200 13.62 -6.58 -6.47
C ALA A 200 13.49 -7.78 -7.43
N VAL A 201 12.34 -8.45 -7.45
CA VAL A 201 12.04 -9.50 -8.45
C VAL A 201 12.04 -8.92 -9.86
N ALA A 202 11.36 -7.78 -10.08
CA ALA A 202 11.31 -7.12 -11.38
C ALA A 202 12.69 -6.63 -11.88
N LYS A 203 13.60 -6.32 -10.96
CA LYS A 203 15.01 -5.97 -11.23
C LYS A 203 15.93 -7.20 -11.38
N GLU A 204 15.37 -8.41 -11.38
CA GLU A 204 16.13 -9.67 -11.42
C GLU A 204 17.14 -9.84 -10.24
N ILE A 205 16.95 -9.12 -9.13
CA ILE A 205 17.81 -9.23 -7.94
C ILE A 205 17.62 -10.58 -7.24
N ILE A 206 16.38 -11.06 -7.22
CA ILE A 206 16.02 -12.39 -6.72
C ILE A 206 15.13 -13.12 -7.73
N PRO A 207 15.32 -14.44 -7.91
CA PRO A 207 14.59 -15.21 -8.91
C PRO A 207 13.16 -15.57 -8.50
N LYS A 208 12.84 -15.51 -7.19
CA LYS A 208 11.56 -15.97 -6.64
C LYS A 208 11.03 -15.00 -5.58
N ASP A 209 9.72 -14.75 -5.61
CA ASP A 209 9.05 -13.95 -4.59
C ASP A 209 8.87 -14.74 -3.26
N PRO A 210 9.51 -14.33 -2.15
CA PRO A 210 9.28 -14.94 -0.83
C PRO A 210 7.84 -14.72 -0.31
N PHE A 211 7.10 -13.76 -0.85
CA PHE A 211 5.68 -13.52 -0.55
C PHE A 211 4.70 -14.34 -1.39
N ALA A 212 5.17 -15.24 -2.27
CA ALA A 212 4.31 -15.96 -3.19
C ALA A 212 3.23 -16.79 -2.47
N LEU A 213 3.56 -17.39 -1.33
CA LEU A 213 2.66 -18.22 -0.54
C LEU A 213 1.97 -17.46 0.60
N PHE A 214 2.33 -16.20 0.83
CA PHE A 214 1.76 -15.40 1.91
C PHE A 214 0.32 -14.99 1.58
N LYS A 215 -0.63 -15.38 2.45
CA LYS A 215 -2.06 -15.06 2.32
C LYS A 215 -2.52 -14.18 3.48
N GLY A 216 -2.69 -12.88 3.21
CA GLY A 216 -3.25 -11.92 4.16
C GLY A 216 -4.60 -11.39 3.71
N LYS A 217 -5.66 -11.63 4.50
CA LYS A 217 -7.01 -11.08 4.23
C LYS A 217 -7.40 -10.10 5.32
N LYS A 218 -7.63 -8.84 4.94
CA LYS A 218 -8.11 -7.82 5.88
C LYS A 218 -9.48 -8.20 6.45
N ILE A 219 -9.62 -8.03 7.76
CA ILE A 219 -10.89 -8.21 8.46
C ILE A 219 -11.73 -6.95 8.22
N LYS A 220 -12.92 -7.12 7.65
CA LYS A 220 -13.87 -6.01 7.52
C LYS A 220 -14.49 -5.72 8.89
N ILE A 221 -14.29 -4.49 9.37
CA ILE A 221 -14.89 -4.00 10.61
C ILE A 221 -16.14 -3.22 10.23
N LYS A 222 -17.31 -3.64 10.72
CA LYS A 222 -18.56 -2.90 10.52
C LYS A 222 -18.50 -1.60 11.31
N LYS A 223 -18.74 -0.47 10.64
CA LYS A 223 -18.70 0.86 11.24
C LYS A 223 -20.05 1.52 11.10
N TYR A 224 -20.61 1.96 12.21
CA TYR A 224 -21.94 2.57 12.23
C TYR A 224 -21.86 4.12 12.12
N PRO A 225 -22.87 4.77 11.51
CA PRO A 225 -23.13 6.20 11.60
C PRO A 225 -23.60 6.56 13.01
N LEU A 226 -23.90 7.83 13.24
CA LEU A 226 -24.69 8.24 14.39
C LEU A 226 -26.17 7.97 14.12
N THR A 227 -26.91 7.50 15.12
CA THR A 227 -28.38 7.51 15.03
C THR A 227 -28.90 8.96 15.02
N ARG A 228 -30.18 9.15 14.68
CA ARG A 228 -30.77 10.50 14.74
C ARG A 228 -30.70 11.07 16.16
N VAL A 229 -31.01 10.25 17.16
CA VAL A 229 -30.92 10.61 18.58
C VAL A 229 -29.50 11.00 18.99
N GLU A 230 -28.48 10.21 18.62
CA GLU A 230 -27.07 10.55 18.91
C GLU A 230 -26.64 11.86 18.23
N LEU A 231 -27.09 12.09 16.99
CA LEU A 231 -26.79 13.32 16.27
C LEU A 231 -27.44 14.54 16.95
N ASP A 232 -28.72 14.44 17.33
CA ASP A 232 -29.45 15.51 17.99
C ASP A 232 -28.85 15.85 19.37
N LEU A 233 -28.34 14.85 20.11
CA LEU A 233 -27.62 15.07 21.38
C LEU A 233 -26.38 15.93 21.20
N ILE A 234 -25.59 15.68 20.14
CA ILE A 234 -24.37 16.44 19.85
C ILE A 234 -24.74 17.82 19.30
N GLU A 235 -25.71 17.89 18.39
CA GLU A 235 -26.15 19.11 17.74
C GLU A 235 -26.65 20.13 18.76
N ASN A 236 -27.49 19.70 19.70
CA ASN A 236 -28.12 20.57 20.69
C ASN A 236 -27.29 20.78 21.96
N LYS A 237 -26.12 20.16 22.08
CA LYS A 237 -25.26 20.32 23.26
C LYS A 237 -24.68 21.74 23.31
N HIS A 238 -24.96 22.45 24.40
CA HIS A 238 -24.28 23.70 24.71
C HIS A 238 -22.93 23.42 25.39
N PHE A 239 -21.87 23.99 24.82
CA PHE A 239 -20.52 23.94 25.37
C PHE A 239 -20.13 25.34 25.88
N THR A 240 -19.63 25.42 27.11
CA THR A 240 -19.03 26.64 27.66
C THR A 240 -17.70 26.98 26.96
N SER A 241 -16.98 25.95 26.48
CA SER A 241 -15.74 26.13 25.72
C SER A 241 -16.04 26.45 24.26
N GLU A 242 -15.66 27.64 23.80
CA GLU A 242 -15.76 28.06 22.40
C GLU A 242 -15.00 27.11 21.45
N ARG A 243 -13.85 26.59 21.92
CA ARG A 243 -13.07 25.56 21.22
C ARG A 243 -13.94 24.34 20.93
N LEU A 244 -14.61 23.78 21.93
CA LEU A 244 -15.44 22.57 21.76
C LEU A 244 -16.70 22.86 20.95
N ALA A 245 -17.34 24.02 21.16
CA ALA A 245 -18.48 24.46 20.36
C ALA A 245 -18.12 24.51 18.86
N THR A 246 -16.94 25.03 18.54
CA THR A 246 -16.42 25.09 17.16
C THR A 246 -16.16 23.71 16.56
N ILE A 247 -15.59 22.79 17.35
CA ILE A 247 -15.37 21.41 16.90
C ILE A 247 -16.69 20.68 16.65
N ARG A 248 -17.67 20.88 17.54
CA ARG A 248 -19.02 20.35 17.39
C ARG A 248 -19.66 20.89 16.11
N ASP A 249 -19.62 22.20 15.88
CA ASP A 249 -20.22 22.82 14.69
C ASP A 249 -19.59 22.31 13.39
N ILE A 250 -18.25 22.21 13.33
CA ILE A 250 -17.57 21.64 12.15
C ILE A 250 -17.98 20.18 11.93
N PHE A 251 -18.10 19.39 13.00
CA PHE A 251 -18.52 17.99 12.90
C PHE A 251 -19.97 17.86 12.43
N ILE A 252 -20.88 18.70 12.94
CA ILE A 252 -22.27 18.75 12.49
C ILE A 252 -22.35 19.18 11.03
N PHE A 253 -21.58 20.19 10.62
CA PHE A 253 -21.46 20.56 9.20
C PHE A 253 -21.03 19.37 8.33
N GLN A 254 -20.07 18.56 8.79
CA GLN A 254 -19.68 17.32 8.11
C GLN A 254 -20.80 16.26 8.09
N CYS A 255 -21.63 16.17 9.13
CA CYS A 255 -22.80 15.29 9.15
C CYS A 255 -23.85 15.70 8.12
N TYR A 256 -23.97 16.99 7.80
CA TYR A 256 -24.96 17.51 6.84
C TYR A 256 -24.43 17.73 5.42
N THR A 257 -23.12 17.60 5.19
CA THR A 257 -22.50 17.73 3.86
C THR A 257 -21.78 16.47 3.41
N GLY A 258 -21.44 15.57 4.35
CA GLY A 258 -20.68 14.36 4.07
C GLY A 258 -19.21 14.60 3.73
N LEU A 259 -18.71 15.83 3.70
CA LEU A 259 -17.33 16.13 3.31
C LEU A 259 -16.29 15.44 4.21
N ALA A 260 -15.20 14.95 3.60
CA ALA A 260 -14.09 14.41 4.37
C ALA A 260 -13.32 15.54 5.06
N TYR A 261 -12.53 15.19 6.08
CA TYR A 261 -11.72 16.17 6.83
C TYR A 261 -10.96 17.14 5.92
N ILE A 262 -10.25 16.60 4.93
CA ILE A 262 -9.39 17.41 4.06
C ILE A 262 -10.21 18.32 3.14
N ASP A 263 -11.39 17.86 2.72
CA ASP A 263 -12.29 18.64 1.87
C ASP A 263 -12.84 19.84 2.66
N VAL A 264 -13.34 19.64 3.89
CA VAL A 264 -13.80 20.77 4.74
C VAL A 264 -12.66 21.70 5.13
N PHE A 265 -11.47 21.16 5.39
CA PHE A 265 -10.30 21.98 5.72
C PHE A 265 -9.87 22.89 4.57
N GLN A 266 -10.09 22.47 3.33
CA GLN A 266 -9.74 23.20 2.11
C GLN A 266 -10.88 24.06 1.55
N LEU A 267 -12.13 23.78 1.95
CA LEU A 267 -13.34 24.43 1.46
C LEU A 267 -13.25 25.95 1.54
N LYS A 268 -13.39 26.61 0.39
CA LYS A 268 -13.35 28.06 0.21
C LYS A 268 -14.72 28.62 -0.09
N ASN A 269 -14.90 29.92 0.13
CA ASN A 269 -16.15 30.59 -0.22
C ASN A 269 -16.46 30.52 -1.72
N GLU A 270 -15.43 30.46 -2.59
CA GLU A 270 -15.58 30.27 -4.04
C GLU A 270 -16.13 28.89 -4.45
N ASP A 271 -16.05 27.89 -3.56
CA ASP A 271 -16.66 26.58 -3.78
C ASP A 271 -18.17 26.59 -3.49
N ILE A 272 -18.69 27.64 -2.86
CA ILE A 272 -20.12 27.80 -2.54
C ILE A 272 -20.80 28.59 -3.65
N LYS A 273 -21.69 27.93 -4.40
CA LYS A 273 -22.32 28.48 -5.60
C LYS A 273 -23.82 28.26 -5.60
N GLN A 274 -24.55 29.06 -6.37
CA GLN A 274 -25.96 28.79 -6.63
C GLN A 274 -26.09 27.59 -7.58
N GLY A 275 -26.91 26.62 -7.19
CA GLY A 275 -27.28 25.49 -8.03
C GLY A 275 -28.44 25.81 -8.97
N VAL A 276 -28.87 24.78 -9.71
CA VAL A 276 -29.97 24.87 -10.68
C VAL A 276 -31.33 25.23 -10.05
N ASP A 277 -31.46 25.02 -8.74
CA ASP A 277 -32.65 25.32 -7.94
C ASP A 277 -32.57 26.69 -7.25
N GLY A 278 -31.53 27.50 -7.54
CA GLY A 278 -31.28 28.79 -6.91
C GLY A 278 -30.80 28.71 -5.45
N LYS A 279 -30.61 27.51 -4.90
CA LYS A 279 -30.10 27.30 -3.53
C LYS A 279 -28.57 27.21 -3.54
N LEU A 280 -27.96 27.25 -2.36
CA LEU A 280 -26.52 27.13 -2.22
C LEU A 280 -26.06 25.67 -2.28
N TRP A 281 -24.99 25.43 -3.01
CA TRP A 281 -24.36 24.12 -3.21
C TRP A 281 -22.86 24.25 -2.95
N ILE A 282 -22.26 23.16 -2.47
CA ILE A 282 -20.82 22.97 -2.50
C ILE A 282 -20.49 22.35 -3.86
N MET A 283 -19.76 23.07 -4.70
CA MET A 283 -19.29 22.59 -6.01
C MET A 283 -17.76 22.64 -6.02
N SER A 284 -17.14 21.52 -5.66
CA SER A 284 -15.68 21.42 -5.49
C SER A 284 -15.10 20.15 -6.11
N ARG A 285 -13.79 20.14 -6.33
CA ARG A 285 -13.07 18.96 -6.82
C ARG A 285 -12.35 18.26 -5.67
N ARG A 286 -12.61 16.97 -5.47
CA ARG A 286 -11.99 16.20 -4.39
C ARG A 286 -10.51 15.95 -4.60
N GLN A 287 -9.73 16.13 -3.53
CA GLN A 287 -8.30 15.91 -3.57
C GLN A 287 -7.91 14.44 -3.82
N LYS A 288 -8.58 13.49 -3.14
CA LYS A 288 -8.18 12.07 -3.17
C LYS A 288 -8.60 11.35 -4.44
N THR A 289 -9.80 11.62 -4.93
CA THR A 289 -10.44 10.90 -6.05
C THR A 289 -10.42 11.70 -7.34
N LYS A 290 -10.07 13.00 -7.30
CA LYS A 290 -10.13 13.96 -8.41
C LYS A 290 -11.52 14.10 -9.05
N SER A 291 -12.56 13.50 -8.44
CA SER A 291 -13.95 13.61 -8.86
C SER A 291 -14.53 14.96 -8.44
N ASN A 292 -15.48 15.45 -9.24
CA ASN A 292 -16.31 16.58 -8.84
C ASN A 292 -17.26 16.11 -7.74
N THR A 293 -17.66 17.03 -6.88
CA THR A 293 -18.58 16.77 -5.79
C THR A 293 -19.50 17.97 -5.66
N ASP A 294 -20.75 17.73 -6.03
CA ASP A 294 -21.83 18.72 -5.99
C ASP A 294 -22.80 18.30 -4.89
N ILE A 295 -22.86 19.09 -3.82
CA ILE A 295 -23.67 18.80 -2.63
C ILE A 295 -24.60 19.98 -2.35
N PRO A 296 -25.92 19.82 -2.42
CA PRO A 296 -26.87 20.83 -1.97
C PRO A 296 -26.68 21.12 -0.48
N LEU A 297 -26.59 22.39 -0.08
CA LEU A 297 -26.46 22.75 1.33
C LEU A 297 -27.82 22.68 2.04
N LEU A 298 -27.89 21.85 3.07
CA LEU A 298 -29.03 21.78 3.96
C LEU A 298 -29.06 22.99 4.92
N PRO A 299 -30.23 23.42 5.43
CA PRO A 299 -30.36 24.61 6.27
C PRO A 299 -29.38 24.65 7.45
N LYS A 300 -29.15 23.50 8.10
CA LYS A 300 -28.21 23.44 9.25
C LYS A 300 -26.76 23.70 8.86
N ALA A 301 -26.34 23.25 7.68
CA ALA A 301 -25.00 23.53 7.17
C ALA A 301 -24.84 25.03 6.84
N ILE A 302 -25.89 25.65 6.31
CA ILE A 302 -25.92 27.10 6.02
C ILE A 302 -25.84 27.92 7.31
N GLU A 303 -26.61 27.56 8.34
CA GLU A 303 -26.59 28.21 9.66
C GLU A 303 -25.16 28.23 10.25
N ILE A 304 -24.48 27.07 10.21
CA ILE A 304 -23.12 26.94 10.72
C ILE A 304 -22.13 27.76 9.90
N MET A 305 -22.27 27.75 8.57
CA MET A 305 -21.43 28.56 7.68
C MET A 305 -21.56 30.06 7.99
N GLU A 306 -22.79 30.58 8.09
CA GLU A 306 -23.01 32.00 8.37
C GLU A 306 -22.50 32.40 9.76
N LYS A 307 -22.64 31.52 10.77
CA LYS A 307 -22.07 31.75 12.11
C LYS A 307 -20.57 32.03 12.09
N TYR A 308 -19.82 31.38 11.20
CA TYR A 308 -18.35 31.48 11.14
C TYR A 308 -17.82 32.40 10.03
N LYS A 309 -18.69 33.06 9.27
CA LYS A 309 -18.34 33.91 8.12
C LYS A 309 -17.31 34.99 8.45
N ASN A 310 -17.45 35.62 9.62
CA ASN A 310 -16.56 36.69 10.09
C ASN A 310 -15.50 36.20 11.09
N HIS A 311 -15.31 34.89 11.24
CA HIS A 311 -14.32 34.35 12.16
C HIS A 311 -12.89 34.67 11.67
N PRO A 312 -11.96 35.15 12.51
CA PRO A 312 -10.62 35.60 12.07
C PRO A 312 -9.86 34.57 11.22
N VAL A 313 -9.86 33.30 11.65
CA VAL A 313 -9.23 32.19 10.91
C VAL A 313 -9.86 31.97 9.52
N CYS A 314 -11.16 32.18 9.38
CA CYS A 314 -11.86 32.04 8.10
C CYS A 314 -11.46 33.15 7.14
N ILE A 315 -11.39 34.40 7.63
CA ILE A 315 -10.97 35.57 6.86
C ILE A 315 -9.52 35.40 6.40
N GLU A 316 -8.61 35.09 7.32
CA GLU A 316 -7.17 34.92 7.03
C GLU A 316 -6.92 33.84 5.97
N ARG A 317 -7.65 32.73 6.05
CA ARG A 317 -7.47 31.58 5.13
C ARG A 317 -8.39 31.63 3.90
N GLY A 318 -9.36 32.53 3.84
CA GLY A 318 -10.47 32.49 2.87
C GLY A 318 -11.31 31.21 2.95
N SER A 319 -11.32 30.52 4.10
CA SER A 319 -12.03 29.25 4.29
C SER A 319 -13.44 29.44 4.82
N VAL A 320 -14.33 28.49 4.57
CA VAL A 320 -15.74 28.52 5.05
C VAL A 320 -15.84 28.29 6.57
N LEU A 321 -14.95 27.48 7.15
CA LEU A 321 -14.96 27.12 8.57
C LEU A 321 -13.57 27.19 9.20
N PRO A 322 -13.44 27.45 10.52
CA PRO A 322 -12.15 27.54 11.22
C PRO A 322 -11.61 26.14 11.57
N VAL A 323 -11.42 25.29 10.57
CA VAL A 323 -11.02 23.88 10.74
C VAL A 323 -9.59 23.76 11.26
N ARG A 324 -9.41 22.99 12.35
CA ARG A 324 -8.09 22.68 12.95
C ARG A 324 -7.42 21.49 12.25
N SER A 325 -6.17 21.18 12.64
CA SER A 325 -5.47 19.98 12.19
C SER A 325 -6.26 18.70 12.50
N ASN A 326 -6.18 17.67 11.65
CA ASN A 326 -6.95 16.42 11.80
C ASN A 326 -6.73 15.76 13.17
N GLN A 327 -5.50 15.79 13.69
CA GLN A 327 -5.18 15.25 15.01
C GLN A 327 -5.95 15.97 16.12
N LYS A 328 -5.88 17.32 16.15
CA LYS A 328 -6.64 18.15 17.11
C LYS A 328 -8.16 17.98 16.95
N MET A 329 -8.67 17.91 15.71
CA MET A 329 -10.09 17.64 15.46
C MET A 329 -10.53 16.33 16.13
N ASN A 330 -9.82 15.22 15.89
CA ASN A 330 -10.21 13.93 16.45
C ASN A 330 -10.01 13.85 17.98
N ALA A 331 -8.97 14.50 18.53
CA ALA A 331 -8.77 14.57 19.97
C ALA A 331 -9.94 15.29 20.67
N TYR A 332 -10.33 16.45 20.14
CA TYR A 332 -11.41 17.25 20.72
C TYR A 332 -12.79 16.65 20.45
N LEU A 333 -12.94 15.86 19.38
CA LEU A 333 -14.17 15.11 19.14
C LEU A 333 -14.43 14.04 20.20
N SER A 334 -13.38 13.47 20.80
CA SER A 334 -13.55 12.57 21.95
C SER A 334 -14.15 13.29 23.15
N GLU A 335 -13.67 14.51 23.46
CA GLU A 335 -14.25 15.36 24.52
C GLU A 335 -15.72 15.71 24.22
N VAL A 336 -16.02 16.07 22.96
CA VAL A 336 -17.39 16.37 22.52
C VAL A 336 -18.31 15.16 22.71
N ALA A 337 -17.84 13.96 22.36
CA ALA A 337 -18.61 12.72 22.49
C ALA A 337 -18.99 12.45 23.96
N GLU A 338 -17.99 12.52 24.85
CA GLU A 338 -18.14 12.28 26.28
C GLU A 338 -19.13 13.27 26.92
N LEU A 339 -18.94 14.57 26.66
CA LEU A 339 -19.80 15.62 27.21
C LEU A 339 -21.23 15.60 26.64
N SER A 340 -21.41 15.04 25.43
CA SER A 340 -22.73 14.85 24.80
C SER A 340 -23.37 13.51 25.17
N LYS A 341 -22.73 12.70 26.03
CA LYS A 341 -23.17 11.35 26.43
C LYS A 341 -23.35 10.40 25.24
N VAL A 342 -22.49 10.54 24.23
CA VAL A 342 -22.42 9.64 23.08
C VAL A 342 -21.22 8.73 23.24
N TYR A 343 -21.47 7.46 23.58
CA TYR A 343 -20.42 6.48 23.88
C TYR A 343 -19.70 5.92 22.65
N SER A 344 -20.19 6.27 21.46
CA SER A 344 -19.63 5.80 20.21
C SER A 344 -18.49 6.73 19.74
N THR A 345 -17.35 6.17 19.33
CA THR A 345 -16.17 6.96 18.97
C THR A 345 -16.46 7.90 17.79
N LEU A 346 -16.35 9.21 18.04
CA LEU A 346 -16.48 10.24 17.01
C LEU A 346 -15.17 10.40 16.23
N ASN A 347 -15.31 10.60 14.93
CA ASN A 347 -14.23 10.99 14.02
C ASN A 347 -14.86 11.57 12.75
N THR A 348 -14.06 12.27 11.96
CA THR A 348 -14.53 12.91 10.72
C THR A 348 -15.12 11.93 9.72
N HIS A 349 -14.67 10.67 9.71
CA HIS A 349 -15.27 9.62 8.88
C HIS A 349 -16.61 9.12 9.41
N LYS A 350 -16.88 9.24 10.72
CA LYS A 350 -18.20 8.96 11.28
C LYS A 350 -19.21 10.01 10.85
N ALA A 351 -18.85 11.30 10.84
CA ALA A 351 -19.72 12.36 10.31
C ALA A 351 -20.14 12.07 8.87
N ARG A 352 -19.18 11.69 8.01
CA ARG A 352 -19.46 11.30 6.63
C ARG A 352 -20.38 10.07 6.51
N ARG A 353 -20.25 9.08 7.40
CA ARG A 353 -21.19 7.95 7.49
C ARG A 353 -22.59 8.42 7.85
N THR A 354 -22.69 9.33 8.82
CA THR A 354 -23.96 9.91 9.27
C THR A 354 -24.65 10.67 8.16
N PHE A 355 -23.92 11.42 7.33
CA PHE A 355 -24.49 12.04 6.14
C PHE A 355 -25.07 10.99 5.18
N ALA A 356 -24.26 10.00 4.82
CA ALA A 356 -24.62 8.97 3.86
C ALA A 356 -25.81 8.10 4.32
N SER A 357 -25.90 7.78 5.60
CA SER A 357 -26.95 6.92 6.15
C SER A 357 -28.09 7.76 6.74
N THR A 358 -27.85 8.33 7.92
CA THR A 358 -28.87 8.97 8.76
C THR A 358 -29.52 10.21 8.12
N ILE A 359 -28.74 11.03 7.41
CA ILE A 359 -29.26 12.26 6.79
C ILE A 359 -29.88 11.99 5.43
N THR A 360 -29.29 11.12 4.61
CA THR A 360 -29.71 10.95 3.21
C THR A 360 -30.49 9.66 2.97
N LEU A 361 -29.85 8.48 3.01
CA LEU A 361 -30.51 7.20 2.72
C LEU A 361 -31.78 6.97 3.56
N ASN A 362 -31.72 7.21 4.89
CA ASN A 362 -32.87 7.03 5.77
C ASN A 362 -34.04 7.99 5.44
N ASN A 363 -33.74 9.12 4.80
CA ASN A 363 -34.72 10.11 4.34
C ASN A 363 -35.09 9.94 2.86
N GLY A 364 -34.79 8.78 2.26
CA GLY A 364 -35.28 8.40 0.92
C GLY A 364 -34.45 8.90 -0.26
N VAL A 365 -33.26 9.47 -0.02
CA VAL A 365 -32.33 9.80 -1.11
C VAL A 365 -31.77 8.51 -1.68
N SER A 366 -31.82 8.33 -3.00
CA SER A 366 -31.35 7.10 -3.63
C SER A 366 -29.85 6.88 -3.47
N LEU A 367 -29.45 5.61 -3.39
CA LEU A 367 -28.04 5.21 -3.25
C LEU A 367 -27.14 5.79 -4.35
N HIS A 368 -27.67 5.91 -5.57
CA HIS A 368 -26.95 6.50 -6.70
C HIS A 368 -26.65 7.99 -6.46
N VAL A 369 -27.63 8.77 -6.00
CA VAL A 369 -27.46 10.19 -5.70
C VAL A 369 -26.49 10.38 -4.53
N VAL A 370 -26.59 9.55 -3.49
CA VAL A 370 -25.65 9.57 -2.36
C VAL A 370 -24.22 9.23 -2.82
N LYS A 371 -24.04 8.27 -3.73
CA LYS A 371 -22.73 7.94 -4.31
C LYS A 371 -22.11 9.14 -5.05
N GLU A 372 -22.89 9.88 -5.83
CA GLU A 372 -22.44 11.10 -6.52
C GLU A 372 -22.09 12.23 -5.53
N MET A 373 -22.94 12.52 -4.54
CA MET A 373 -22.65 13.53 -3.49
C MET A 373 -21.43 13.17 -2.65
N LEU A 374 -21.14 11.88 -2.50
CA LEU A 374 -19.94 11.40 -1.83
C LEU A 374 -18.73 11.35 -2.77
N GLY A 375 -18.89 11.48 -4.08
CA GLY A 375 -17.80 11.34 -5.04
C GLY A 375 -17.12 9.96 -4.99
N HIS A 376 -17.90 8.90 -4.76
CA HIS A 376 -17.41 7.52 -4.79
C HIS A 376 -17.35 6.98 -6.22
N HIS A 377 -16.29 6.24 -6.56
CA HIS A 377 -16.14 5.69 -7.92
C HIS A 377 -17.08 4.51 -8.19
N SER A 378 -17.49 3.78 -7.14
CA SER A 378 -18.33 2.59 -7.27
C SER A 378 -19.45 2.59 -6.24
N ILE A 379 -20.63 2.12 -6.63
CA ILE A 379 -21.80 1.95 -5.75
C ILE A 379 -21.46 1.08 -4.54
N LYS A 380 -20.61 0.05 -4.72
CA LYS A 380 -20.10 -0.83 -3.66
C LYS A 380 -19.45 -0.11 -2.47
N GLN A 381 -18.88 1.08 -2.68
CA GLN A 381 -18.34 1.90 -1.59
C GLN A 381 -19.45 2.54 -0.76
N THR A 382 -20.57 2.86 -1.40
CA THR A 382 -21.73 3.48 -0.77
C THR A 382 -22.66 2.45 -0.11
N GLU A 383 -22.70 1.22 -0.63
CA GLU A 383 -23.40 0.08 0.00
C GLU A 383 -22.95 -0.15 1.45
N GLU A 384 -21.70 0.17 1.79
CA GLU A 384 -21.21 0.08 3.18
C GLU A 384 -21.94 1.02 4.16
N TYR A 385 -22.63 2.05 3.67
CA TYR A 385 -23.43 2.98 4.49
C TYR A 385 -24.92 2.64 4.54
N ALA A 386 -25.40 1.73 3.69
CA ALA A 386 -26.77 1.26 3.79
C ALA A 386 -26.87 0.43 5.07
N ILE A 387 -27.47 1.01 6.11
CA ILE A 387 -27.69 0.32 7.37
C ILE A 387 -29.17 0.02 7.51
N THR A 388 -29.40 -1.27 7.80
CA THR A 388 -30.65 -1.98 7.99
C THR A 388 -31.54 -2.07 6.75
N GLU A 389 -31.30 -3.16 6.01
CA GLU A 389 -32.25 -3.78 5.09
C GLU A 389 -33.66 -3.74 5.67
N GLN A 390 -33.89 -4.05 6.94
CA GLN A 390 -35.26 -4.13 7.49
C GLN A 390 -36.04 -2.80 7.57
N GLU A 391 -35.45 -1.68 8.02
CA GLU A 391 -36.18 -0.40 8.09
C GLU A 391 -36.38 0.19 6.69
N SER A 392 -35.37 0.08 5.82
CA SER A 392 -35.48 0.51 4.43
C SER A 392 -36.49 -0.36 3.67
N ILE A 393 -36.45 -1.69 3.86
CA ILE A 393 -37.43 -2.63 3.32
C ILE A 393 -38.81 -2.30 3.86
N ASN A 394 -38.98 -2.04 5.16
CA ASN A 394 -40.29 -1.71 5.72
C ASN A 394 -40.84 -0.42 5.12
N LYS A 395 -40.01 0.62 4.99
CA LYS A 395 -40.41 1.89 4.37
C LYS A 395 -40.79 1.70 2.90
N GLU A 396 -39.97 0.98 2.14
CA GLU A 396 -40.26 0.72 0.72
C GLU A 396 -41.46 -0.21 0.54
N MET A 397 -41.63 -1.23 1.38
CA MET A 397 -42.79 -2.11 1.36
C MET A 397 -44.06 -1.39 1.82
N THR A 398 -43.95 -0.43 2.74
CA THR A 398 -45.07 0.44 3.13
C THR A 398 -45.48 1.34 1.97
N GLN A 399 -44.53 2.02 1.33
CA GLN A 399 -44.81 2.82 0.14
C GLN A 399 -45.35 1.98 -1.03
N LEU A 400 -44.85 0.76 -1.21
CA LEU A 400 -45.36 -0.18 -2.21
C LEU A 400 -46.80 -0.60 -1.87
N ARG A 401 -47.09 -0.90 -0.60
CA ARG A 401 -48.45 -1.20 -0.14
C ARG A 401 -49.38 -0.02 -0.39
N GLU A 402 -49.00 1.19 -0.03
CA GLU A 402 -49.77 2.40 -0.32
C GLU A 402 -50.08 2.51 -1.83
N ARG A 403 -49.06 2.40 -2.70
CA ARG A 403 -49.28 2.45 -4.16
C ARG A 403 -50.14 1.32 -4.71
N LEU A 404 -50.02 0.11 -4.18
CA LEU A 404 -50.81 -1.04 -4.62
C LEU A 404 -52.26 -0.97 -4.14
N PHE A 405 -52.51 -0.49 -2.92
CA PHE A 405 -53.81 -0.57 -2.27
C PHE A 405 -54.62 0.75 -2.31
N GLU A 406 -54.00 1.93 -2.42
CA GLU A 406 -54.72 3.20 -2.67
C GLU A 406 -55.29 3.25 -4.11
N GLY A 407 -54.61 2.62 -5.08
CA GLY A 407 -55.12 2.48 -6.45
C GLY A 407 -56.33 1.55 -6.57
N HIS A 408 -56.57 0.67 -5.59
CA HIS A 408 -57.72 -0.22 -5.56
C HIS A 408 -58.97 0.47 -4.99
N GLU A 409 -58.85 1.37 -4.02
CA GLU A 409 -60.00 2.13 -3.51
C GLU A 409 -60.54 3.15 -4.52
N GLN A 410 -59.67 3.80 -5.29
CA GLN A 410 -60.12 4.71 -6.35
C GLN A 410 -60.81 3.96 -7.51
N ARG A 411 -60.35 2.76 -7.85
CA ARG A 411 -61.00 1.92 -8.87
C ARG A 411 -62.32 1.32 -8.40
N ASN A 412 -62.44 0.92 -7.14
CA ASN A 412 -63.69 0.38 -6.58
C ASN A 412 -64.74 1.47 -6.34
N ASN A 413 -64.35 2.70 -5.96
CA ASN A 413 -65.28 3.80 -5.82
C ASN A 413 -65.84 4.31 -7.17
N HIS A 414 -65.05 4.24 -8.25
CA HIS A 414 -65.55 4.58 -9.60
C HIS A 414 -66.48 3.49 -10.18
N SER A 415 -66.25 2.21 -9.88
CA SER A 415 -67.15 1.13 -10.33
C SER A 415 -68.45 1.07 -9.52
N GLN A 416 -68.48 1.49 -8.25
CA GLN A 416 -69.73 1.61 -7.47
C GLN A 416 -70.59 2.83 -7.84
N GLN A 417 -70.01 3.95 -8.28
CA GLN A 417 -70.78 5.08 -8.80
C GLN A 417 -71.36 4.84 -10.21
N SER A 418 -70.76 3.94 -11.00
CA SER A 418 -71.22 3.61 -12.35
C SER A 418 -72.35 2.56 -12.40
N ILE A 419 -72.68 1.92 -11.26
CA ILE A 419 -73.76 0.92 -11.15
C ILE A 419 -75.07 1.56 -10.62
N ASN A 420 -75.01 2.82 -10.15
CA ASN A 420 -76.16 3.57 -9.64
C ASN A 420 -76.63 4.71 -10.59
N GLN A 421 -76.33 4.61 -11.89
CA GLN A 421 -76.92 5.48 -12.93
C GLN A 421 -77.72 4.67 -13.94
#